data_AF-A0A356U7Y8-F1
#
_entry.id   AF-A0A356U7Y8-F1
#
_cell.length_a   1.000
_cell.length_b   1.000
_cell.length_c   1.000
_cell.angle_alpha   90.00
_cell.angle_beta   90.00
_cell.angle_gamma   90.00
#
_symmetry.space_group_name_H-M   'P 1'
#
loop_
_entity.id
_entity.type
_entity.pdbx_description
1 polymer ?
#
loop_
_entity_poly.entity_id
_entity_poly.type
_entity_poly.pdbx_seq_one_letter_code
_entity_poly.pdbx_strand_id
1 'polypeptide(L)'
;CGDEKMPEHTCPECKQPSLEVLGYGTERLEETLSSHFSDTPIIRIDRDTTRRKKAFGEHLKQINSGEPCIIVGTQMLAKGHDFSNLAMVGILDTDAGLLSLDFRATEHLAQLLIQVSGRAGRSGDQGEVVIQTRYPDHPIFNYVLSSRYTQFASQLLKQRSSALLPPFSHQALLCANAKNKQMAEDFLREAAGLLKSIQIDVVEIWGPVANIIEKKSDYYYFNLYLQSNDRKALHQMLSTFNEHIDTLKLKNKVRWYLDIDPIE
;
A
#
# COMPACT_ATOMS: atom_id res chain seq x y z
N CYS A 1 -5.06 17.20 -4.44
CA CYS A 1 -5.75 18.49 -4.61
C CYS A 1 -6.13 19.16 -3.29
N GLY A 2 -6.18 18.44 -2.15
CA GLY A 2 -6.60 19.05 -0.88
C GLY A 2 -8.10 19.36 -0.82
N ASP A 3 -8.88 18.74 -1.70
CA ASP A 3 -10.33 18.88 -1.74
C ASP A 3 -10.97 17.95 -0.70
N GLU A 4 -11.96 18.47 0.03
CA GLU A 4 -12.68 17.75 1.07
C GLU A 4 -14.18 17.82 0.80
N LYS A 5 -14.83 16.66 0.74
CA LYS A 5 -16.28 16.56 0.53
C LYS A 5 -16.87 15.54 1.50
N MET A 6 -18.05 15.84 2.03
CA MET A 6 -18.81 14.85 2.78
C MET A 6 -19.23 13.70 1.84
N PRO A 7 -19.11 12.43 2.26
CA PRO A 7 -19.63 11.31 1.50
C PRO A 7 -21.12 11.49 1.22
N GLU A 8 -21.53 11.27 -0.03
CA GLU A 8 -22.96 11.26 -0.37
C GLU A 8 -23.63 10.05 0.28
N HIS A 9 -24.84 10.18 0.80
CA HIS A 9 -25.56 9.05 1.40
C HIS A 9 -26.11 8.06 0.37
N THR A 10 -26.07 8.41 -0.91
CA THR A 10 -26.59 7.62 -2.02
C THR A 10 -25.63 7.65 -3.18
N CYS A 11 -25.49 6.55 -3.92
CA CYS A 11 -24.71 6.53 -5.15
C CYS A 11 -25.26 7.54 -6.17
N PRO A 12 -24.43 8.43 -6.75
CA PRO A 12 -24.91 9.44 -7.69
C PRO A 12 -25.45 8.84 -8.99
N GLU A 13 -24.99 7.64 -9.37
CA GLU A 13 -25.36 6.94 -10.60
C GLU A 13 -26.63 6.10 -10.45
N CYS A 14 -26.68 5.18 -9.47
CA CYS A 14 -27.81 4.26 -9.30
C CYS A 14 -28.80 4.63 -8.18
N LYS A 15 -28.52 5.71 -7.42
CA LYS A 15 -29.35 6.25 -6.31
C LYS A 15 -29.59 5.31 -5.13
N GLN A 16 -28.87 4.18 -5.03
CA GLN A 16 -28.98 3.29 -3.88
C GLN A 16 -28.27 3.87 -2.64
N PRO A 17 -28.80 3.66 -1.42
CA PRO A 17 -28.24 4.17 -0.17
C PRO A 17 -27.05 3.34 0.37
N SER A 18 -26.77 2.17 -0.20
CA SER A 18 -25.77 1.22 0.29
C SER A 18 -24.37 1.57 -0.19
N LEU A 19 -23.79 2.65 0.34
CA LEU A 19 -22.34 2.85 0.26
C LEU A 19 -21.68 2.09 1.40
N GLU A 20 -20.88 1.09 1.04
CA GLU A 20 -20.13 0.27 1.99
C GLU A 20 -18.65 0.63 1.94
N VAL A 21 -18.00 0.57 3.10
CA VAL A 21 -16.54 0.73 3.20
C VAL A 21 -15.90 -0.57 2.72
N LEU A 22 -14.99 -0.46 1.76
CA LEU A 22 -14.21 -1.58 1.22
C LEU A 22 -13.01 -1.90 2.14
N GLY A 23 -12.64 -3.18 2.20
CA GLY A 23 -11.57 -3.70 3.06
C GLY A 23 -12.07 -4.64 4.15
N TYR A 24 -11.76 -5.93 4.01
CA TYR A 24 -11.93 -6.91 5.08
C TYR A 24 -10.60 -7.10 5.81
N GLY A 25 -10.56 -6.76 7.10
CA GLY A 25 -9.39 -7.06 7.95
C GLY A 25 -9.19 -8.57 8.11
N THR A 26 -7.94 -9.01 8.23
CA THR A 26 -7.59 -10.44 8.41
C THR A 26 -8.24 -11.06 9.65
N GLU A 27 -8.43 -10.27 10.70
CA GLU A 27 -9.11 -10.66 11.94
C GLU A 27 -10.60 -10.97 11.73
N ARG A 28 -11.35 -10.07 11.07
CA ARG A 28 -12.77 -10.29 10.77
C ARG A 28 -12.97 -11.48 9.83
N LEU A 29 -12.03 -11.70 8.92
CA LEU A 29 -12.05 -12.85 8.02
C LEU A 29 -11.82 -14.16 8.78
N GLU A 30 -10.86 -14.19 9.72
CA GLU A 30 -10.61 -15.33 10.60
C GLU A 30 -11.86 -15.68 11.43
N GLU A 31 -12.51 -14.70 12.05
CA GLU A 31 -13.75 -14.88 12.82
C GLU A 31 -14.87 -15.46 11.94
N THR A 32 -15.06 -14.90 10.75
CA THR A 32 -16.10 -15.34 9.80
C THR A 32 -15.85 -16.77 9.35
N LEU A 33 -14.62 -17.10 8.94
CA LEU A 33 -14.25 -18.44 8.51
C LEU A 33 -14.40 -19.47 9.64
N SER A 34 -14.01 -19.12 10.86
CA SER A 34 -14.15 -19.98 12.03
C SER A 34 -15.62 -20.33 12.31
N SER A 35 -16.56 -19.42 12.01
CA SER A 35 -17.99 -19.68 12.16
C SER A 35 -18.58 -20.61 11.08
N HIS A 36 -17.98 -20.64 9.89
CA HIS A 36 -18.44 -21.46 8.77
C HIS A 36 -17.74 -22.83 8.69
N PHE A 37 -16.50 -22.92 9.17
CA PHE A 37 -15.66 -24.12 9.11
C PHE A 37 -15.25 -24.57 10.52
N SER A 38 -16.22 -25.06 11.31
CA SER A 38 -16.00 -25.45 12.71
C SER A 38 -14.95 -26.56 12.88
N ASP A 39 -14.80 -27.42 11.88
CA ASP A 39 -13.94 -28.61 11.94
C ASP A 39 -12.60 -28.43 11.21
N THR A 40 -12.36 -27.26 10.62
CA THR A 40 -11.12 -26.97 9.87
C THR A 40 -10.31 -25.89 10.58
N PRO A 41 -9.05 -26.16 10.97
CA PRO A 41 -8.18 -25.16 11.58
C PRO A 41 -7.98 -23.93 10.70
N ILE A 42 -8.25 -22.74 11.26
CA ILE A 42 -7.92 -21.45 10.64
C ILE A 42 -6.58 -20.97 11.20
N ILE A 43 -5.63 -20.66 10.32
CA ILE A 43 -4.29 -20.22 10.67
C ILE A 43 -4.09 -18.81 10.11
N ARG A 44 -4.13 -17.79 10.98
CA ARG A 44 -3.84 -16.40 10.59
C ARG A 44 -2.34 -16.11 10.63
N ILE A 45 -1.82 -15.60 9.51
CA ILE A 45 -0.43 -15.19 9.32
C ILE A 45 -0.40 -13.76 8.82
N ASP A 46 -0.09 -12.85 9.72
CA ASP A 46 0.12 -11.44 9.45
C ASP A 46 1.20 -10.86 10.37
N ARG A 47 1.54 -9.58 10.16
CA ARG A 47 2.64 -8.91 10.87
C ARG A 47 2.46 -8.92 12.40
N ASP A 48 1.23 -8.94 12.89
CA ASP A 48 0.93 -8.90 14.32
C ASP A 48 0.99 -10.29 14.97
N THR A 49 0.51 -11.32 14.26
CA THR A 49 0.57 -12.73 14.70
C THR A 49 1.99 -13.31 14.61
N THR A 50 2.79 -12.92 13.61
CA THR A 50 4.15 -13.44 13.41
C THR A 50 5.25 -12.70 14.18
N ARG A 51 4.89 -11.69 14.99
CA ARG A 51 5.85 -10.82 15.69
C ARG A 51 6.68 -11.56 16.75
N ARG A 52 6.21 -12.73 17.21
CA ARG A 52 6.97 -13.63 18.10
C ARG A 52 7.85 -14.57 17.28
N LYS A 53 9.17 -14.54 17.52
CA LYS A 53 10.21 -15.33 16.79
C LYS A 53 9.93 -16.84 16.62
N LYS A 54 9.03 -17.44 17.41
CA LYS A 54 8.68 -18.87 17.32
C LYS A 54 7.32 -19.16 16.68
N ALA A 55 6.37 -18.22 16.77
CA ALA A 55 4.97 -18.44 16.35
C ALA A 55 4.88 -18.79 14.85
N PHE A 56 5.65 -18.08 14.03
CA PHE A 56 5.67 -18.34 12.59
C PHE A 56 6.18 -19.75 12.23
N GLY A 57 7.20 -20.24 12.93
CA GLY A 57 7.73 -21.59 12.70
C GLY A 57 6.76 -22.70 13.13
N GLU A 58 5.94 -22.44 14.15
CA GLU A 58 4.88 -23.36 14.59
C GLU A 58 3.75 -23.44 13.55
N HIS A 59 3.29 -22.29 13.04
CA HIS A 59 2.30 -22.26 11.96
C HIS A 59 2.80 -22.98 10.70
N LEU A 60 4.06 -22.78 10.30
CA LEU A 60 4.64 -23.49 9.16
C LEU A 60 4.69 -25.01 9.36
N LYS A 61 5.01 -25.48 10.57
CA LYS A 61 4.99 -26.92 10.88
C LYS A 61 3.58 -27.49 10.77
N GLN A 62 2.59 -26.76 11.26
CA GLN A 62 1.19 -27.16 11.17
C GLN A 62 0.71 -27.21 9.71
N ILE A 63 1.00 -26.17 8.93
CA ILE A 63 0.63 -26.11 7.51
C ILE A 63 1.31 -27.25 6.71
N ASN A 64 2.59 -27.51 6.98
CA ASN A 64 3.35 -28.55 6.28
C ASN A 64 3.15 -29.96 6.86
N SER A 65 2.28 -30.13 7.85
CA SER A 65 1.94 -31.45 8.38
C SER A 65 1.13 -32.29 7.39
N GLY A 66 0.44 -31.63 6.44
CA GLY A 66 -0.47 -32.26 5.48
C GLY A 66 -1.91 -32.34 5.95
N GLU A 67 -2.20 -31.98 7.20
CA GLU A 67 -3.56 -31.89 7.70
C GLU A 67 -4.32 -30.73 7.03
N PRO A 68 -5.62 -30.89 6.70
CA PRO A 68 -6.44 -29.83 6.12
C PRO A 68 -6.48 -28.60 7.02
N CYS A 69 -6.21 -27.43 6.45
CA CYS A 69 -6.32 -26.15 7.15
C CYS A 69 -6.63 -25.01 6.18
N ILE A 70 -7.14 -23.90 6.71
CA ILE A 70 -7.34 -22.65 5.96
C ILE A 70 -6.32 -21.64 6.46
N ILE A 71 -5.57 -21.05 5.54
CA ILE A 71 -4.55 -20.05 5.86
C ILE A 71 -5.11 -18.67 5.49
N VAL A 72 -5.12 -17.76 6.45
CA VAL A 72 -5.55 -16.37 6.26
C VAL A 72 -4.35 -15.47 6.43
N GLY A 73 -4.14 -14.52 5.54
CA GLY A 73 -3.04 -13.58 5.73
C GLY A 73 -2.97 -12.53 4.65
N THR A 74 -1.99 -11.64 4.83
CA THR A 74 -1.71 -10.57 3.87
C THR A 74 -0.68 -11.03 2.84
N GLN A 75 -0.17 -10.10 2.04
CA GLN A 75 0.88 -10.32 1.05
C GLN A 75 2.13 -11.06 1.59
N MET A 76 2.34 -11.08 2.92
CA MET A 76 3.41 -11.86 3.55
C MET A 76 3.34 -13.35 3.22
N LEU A 77 2.14 -13.93 3.08
CA LEU A 77 1.97 -15.34 2.69
C LEU A 77 2.50 -15.63 1.29
N ALA A 78 2.41 -14.66 0.39
CA ALA A 78 2.82 -14.83 -0.99
C ALA A 78 4.35 -14.78 -1.17
N LYS A 79 5.14 -14.28 -0.20
CA LYS A 79 6.59 -14.08 -0.36
C LYS A 79 7.41 -15.12 0.42
N GLY A 80 8.40 -15.76 -0.22
CA GLY A 80 9.49 -16.47 0.47
C GLY A 80 9.18 -17.81 1.18
N HIS A 81 7.92 -18.24 1.27
CA HIS A 81 7.54 -19.48 1.98
C HIS A 81 6.92 -20.50 1.04
N ASP A 82 7.38 -21.75 1.04
CA ASP A 82 6.82 -22.80 0.19
C ASP A 82 5.71 -23.57 0.94
N PHE A 83 4.58 -23.79 0.27
CA PHE A 83 3.42 -24.50 0.81
C PHE A 83 3.09 -25.67 -0.12
N SER A 84 3.62 -26.84 0.21
CA SER A 84 3.67 -28.01 -0.67
C SER A 84 2.29 -28.54 -1.08
N ASN A 85 1.26 -28.31 -0.25
CA ASN A 85 -0.09 -28.86 -0.41
C ASN A 85 -1.14 -27.77 -0.65
N LEU A 86 -0.74 -26.65 -1.26
CA LEU A 86 -1.65 -25.55 -1.55
C LEU A 86 -2.51 -25.86 -2.80
N ALA A 87 -3.70 -26.42 -2.55
CA ALA A 87 -4.65 -26.81 -3.59
C ALA A 87 -5.46 -25.62 -4.14
N MET A 88 -5.80 -24.64 -3.30
CA MET A 88 -6.63 -23.50 -3.67
C MET A 88 -6.11 -22.21 -3.03
N VAL A 89 -6.17 -21.11 -3.77
CA VAL A 89 -5.94 -19.77 -3.22
C VAL A 89 -7.10 -18.83 -3.55
N GLY A 90 -7.70 -18.26 -2.51
CA GLY A 90 -8.65 -17.17 -2.63
C GLY A 90 -7.95 -15.82 -2.45
N ILE A 91 -8.04 -14.95 -3.45
CA ILE A 91 -7.57 -13.57 -3.37
C ILE A 91 -8.79 -12.67 -3.21
N LEU A 92 -8.98 -12.20 -1.98
CA LEU A 92 -10.11 -11.37 -1.60
C LEU A 92 -9.79 -9.89 -1.79
N ASP A 93 -10.79 -9.13 -2.22
CA ASP A 93 -10.77 -7.67 -2.32
C ASP A 93 -9.60 -7.08 -3.14
N THR A 94 -9.46 -7.54 -4.39
CA THR A 94 -8.46 -6.95 -5.31
C THR A 94 -8.77 -5.50 -5.70
N ASP A 95 -10.00 -5.04 -5.46
CA ASP A 95 -10.48 -3.69 -5.78
C ASP A 95 -9.66 -2.63 -5.04
N ALA A 96 -9.22 -2.91 -3.81
CA ALA A 96 -8.34 -2.01 -3.05
C ALA A 96 -7.01 -1.74 -3.77
N GLY A 97 -6.47 -2.73 -4.50
CA GLY A 97 -5.27 -2.55 -5.31
C GLY A 97 -5.51 -1.82 -6.64
N LEU A 98 -6.73 -1.94 -7.19
CA LEU A 98 -7.13 -1.28 -8.44
C LEU A 98 -7.45 0.20 -8.23
N LEU A 99 -8.09 0.52 -7.10
CA LEU A 99 -8.59 1.87 -6.78
C LEU A 99 -7.73 2.60 -5.75
N SER A 100 -6.52 2.10 -5.49
CA SER A 100 -5.61 2.69 -4.51
C SER A 100 -5.22 4.11 -4.89
N LEU A 101 -4.97 4.93 -3.86
CA LEU A 101 -4.34 6.25 -4.01
C LEU A 101 -2.84 6.15 -4.33
N ASP A 102 -2.23 4.99 -4.06
CA ASP A 102 -0.85 4.71 -4.45
C ASP A 102 -0.79 4.19 -5.90
N PHE A 103 -0.14 4.94 -6.77
CA PHE A 103 0.04 4.58 -8.18
C PHE A 103 0.89 3.32 -8.40
N ARG A 104 1.57 2.81 -7.37
CA ARG A 104 2.30 1.53 -7.40
C ARG A 104 1.41 0.35 -7.04
N ALA A 105 0.25 0.57 -6.42
CA ALA A 105 -0.61 -0.51 -5.94
C ALA A 105 -1.07 -1.46 -7.06
N THR A 106 -1.38 -0.94 -8.25
CA THR A 106 -1.80 -1.77 -9.39
C THR A 106 -0.66 -2.66 -9.89
N GLU A 107 0.59 -2.18 -9.82
CA GLU A 107 1.78 -2.99 -10.12
C GLU A 107 1.94 -4.11 -9.06
N HIS A 108 1.87 -3.74 -7.78
CA HIS A 108 1.97 -4.70 -6.68
C HIS A 108 0.87 -5.76 -6.73
N LEU A 109 -0.36 -5.37 -7.11
CA LEU A 109 -1.45 -6.30 -7.33
C LEU A 109 -1.12 -7.28 -8.45
N ALA A 110 -0.63 -6.82 -9.60
CA ALA A 110 -0.24 -7.73 -10.69
C ALA A 110 0.85 -8.71 -10.26
N GLN A 111 1.86 -8.23 -9.54
CA GLN A 111 2.94 -9.07 -9.00
C GLN A 111 2.39 -10.11 -8.01
N LEU A 112 1.48 -9.72 -7.12
CA LEU A 112 0.82 -10.61 -6.17
C LEU A 112 0.02 -11.69 -6.89
N LEU A 113 -0.81 -11.30 -7.86
CA LEU A 113 -1.63 -12.23 -8.64
C LEU A 113 -0.76 -13.28 -9.34
N ILE A 114 0.31 -12.85 -10.04
CA ILE A 114 1.23 -13.76 -10.71
C ILE A 114 1.96 -14.67 -9.71
N GLN A 115 2.44 -14.11 -8.60
CA GLN A 115 3.15 -14.85 -7.58
C GLN A 115 2.27 -15.94 -6.97
N VAL A 116 1.01 -15.61 -6.66
CA VAL A 116 0.04 -16.55 -6.10
C VAL A 116 -0.35 -17.61 -7.11
N SER A 117 -0.61 -17.24 -8.37
CA SER A 117 -0.88 -18.19 -9.45
C SER A 117 0.28 -19.17 -9.69
N GLY A 118 1.52 -18.73 -9.48
CA GLY A 118 2.69 -19.61 -9.59
C GLY A 118 2.93 -20.52 -8.38
N ARG A 119 2.14 -20.39 -7.30
CA ARG A 119 2.27 -21.20 -6.07
C ARG A 119 1.24 -22.30 -5.98
N ALA A 120 0.02 -22.05 -6.41
CA ALA A 120 -0.99 -23.10 -6.51
C ALA A 120 -0.56 -24.16 -7.54
N GLY A 121 -0.65 -25.44 -7.20
CA GLY A 121 -0.45 -26.55 -8.14
C GLY A 121 1.01 -26.92 -8.47
N ARG A 122 2.00 -26.54 -7.64
CA ARG A 122 3.42 -26.94 -7.83
C ARG A 122 3.67 -28.45 -7.64
N SER A 123 2.79 -29.12 -6.92
CA SER A 123 2.90 -30.53 -6.52
C SER A 123 2.38 -31.54 -7.56
N GLY A 124 1.95 -31.06 -8.74
CA GLY A 124 1.40 -31.91 -9.81
C GLY A 124 -0.12 -32.00 -9.81
N ASP A 125 -0.78 -31.54 -8.74
CA ASP A 125 -2.24 -31.39 -8.67
C ASP A 125 -2.69 -30.07 -9.31
N GLN A 126 -3.92 -30.02 -9.83
CA GLN A 126 -4.52 -28.80 -10.39
C GLN A 126 -4.77 -27.79 -9.26
N GLY A 127 -3.89 -26.80 -9.14
CA GLY A 127 -4.09 -25.67 -8.24
C GLY A 127 -5.15 -24.71 -8.78
N GLU A 128 -6.10 -24.31 -7.94
CA GLU A 128 -7.14 -23.34 -8.29
C GLU A 128 -6.82 -21.97 -7.67
N VAL A 129 -7.02 -20.89 -8.43
CA VAL A 129 -6.95 -19.52 -7.92
C VAL A 129 -8.26 -18.81 -8.21
N VAL A 130 -8.92 -18.36 -7.15
CA VAL A 130 -10.18 -17.62 -7.23
C VAL A 130 -9.92 -16.17 -6.83
N ILE A 131 -10.35 -15.25 -7.69
CA ILE A 131 -10.16 -13.81 -7.50
C ILE A 131 -11.52 -13.16 -7.28
N GLN A 132 -11.66 -12.42 -6.19
CA GLN A 132 -12.83 -11.58 -5.94
C GLN A 132 -12.54 -10.14 -6.36
N THR A 133 -13.38 -9.62 -7.27
CA THR A 133 -13.33 -8.23 -7.74
C THR A 133 -14.71 -7.77 -8.18
N ARG A 134 -14.97 -6.47 -8.06
CA ARG A 134 -16.12 -5.79 -8.67
C ARG A 134 -15.83 -5.33 -10.11
N TYR A 135 -14.58 -5.43 -10.56
CA TYR A 135 -14.11 -5.00 -11.88
C TYR A 135 -13.54 -6.17 -12.67
N PRO A 136 -14.31 -7.24 -12.95
CA PRO A 136 -13.81 -8.45 -13.61
C PRO A 136 -13.24 -8.18 -15.01
N ASP A 137 -13.71 -7.13 -15.68
CA ASP A 137 -13.26 -6.71 -17.01
C ASP A 137 -11.98 -5.86 -16.98
N HIS A 138 -11.40 -5.62 -15.80
CA HIS A 138 -10.18 -4.81 -15.70
C HIS A 138 -9.01 -5.49 -16.45
N PRO A 139 -8.27 -4.78 -17.33
CA PRO A 139 -7.27 -5.38 -18.21
C PRO A 139 -6.17 -6.18 -17.51
N ILE A 140 -5.88 -5.89 -16.24
CA ILE A 140 -4.88 -6.60 -15.43
C ILE A 140 -5.09 -8.13 -15.46
N PHE A 141 -6.34 -8.59 -15.40
CA PHE A 141 -6.66 -10.01 -15.28
C PHE A 141 -6.31 -10.76 -16.57
N ASN A 142 -6.49 -10.12 -17.74
CA ASN A 142 -6.04 -10.67 -19.02
C ASN A 142 -4.53 -10.89 -19.06
N TYR A 143 -3.75 -9.98 -18.48
CA TYR A 143 -2.28 -10.11 -18.42
C TYR A 143 -1.83 -11.19 -17.43
N VAL A 144 -2.52 -11.32 -16.31
CA VAL A 144 -2.25 -12.38 -15.31
C VAL A 144 -2.57 -13.75 -15.91
N LEU A 145 -3.75 -13.92 -16.52
CA LEU A 145 -4.18 -15.19 -17.13
C LEU A 145 -3.28 -15.64 -18.29
N SER A 146 -2.72 -14.69 -19.03
CA SER A 146 -1.84 -14.99 -20.17
C SER A 146 -0.35 -15.04 -19.81
N SER A 147 0.01 -14.89 -18.53
CA SER A 147 1.41 -14.83 -18.06
C SER A 147 2.25 -13.74 -18.75
N ARG A 148 1.63 -12.60 -19.11
CA ARG A 148 2.25 -11.50 -19.89
C ARG A 148 2.55 -10.27 -19.04
N TYR A 149 3.20 -10.46 -17.90
CA TYR A 149 3.56 -9.37 -16.98
C TYR A 149 4.34 -8.25 -17.64
N THR A 150 5.32 -8.58 -18.49
CA THR A 150 6.17 -7.58 -19.16
C THR A 150 5.39 -6.64 -20.06
N GLN A 151 4.31 -7.13 -20.69
CA GLN A 151 3.42 -6.31 -21.51
C GLN A 151 2.59 -5.37 -20.63
N PHE A 152 2.08 -5.86 -19.51
CA PHE A 152 1.38 -5.03 -18.53
C PHE A 152 2.29 -3.95 -17.93
N ALA A 153 3.49 -4.33 -17.49
CA ALA A 153 4.49 -3.40 -16.97
C ALA A 153 4.86 -2.32 -18.00
N SER A 154 4.95 -2.67 -19.28
CA SER A 154 5.18 -1.70 -20.35
C SER A 154 4.04 -0.67 -20.48
N GLN A 155 2.79 -1.07 -20.22
CA GLN A 155 1.65 -0.13 -20.21
C GLN A 155 1.70 0.78 -18.98
N LEU A 156 1.99 0.22 -17.79
CA LEU A 156 2.16 1.03 -16.58
C LEU A 156 3.30 2.04 -16.71
N LEU A 157 4.41 1.66 -17.34
CA LEU A 157 5.53 2.57 -17.62
C LEU A 157 5.11 3.73 -18.53
N LYS A 158 4.31 3.47 -19.57
CA LYS A 158 3.78 4.55 -20.43
C LYS A 158 2.90 5.52 -19.64
N GLN A 159 2.01 5.00 -18.80
CA GLN A 159 1.15 5.82 -17.93
C GLN A 159 1.99 6.67 -16.97
N ARG A 160 2.97 6.06 -16.29
CA ARG A 160 3.89 6.75 -15.37
C ARG A 160 4.71 7.82 -16.07
N SER A 161 5.20 7.54 -17.28
CA SER A 161 5.93 8.52 -18.09
C SER A 161 5.05 9.73 -18.41
N SER A 162 3.80 9.51 -18.85
CA SER A 162 2.87 10.60 -19.16
C SER A 162 2.44 11.42 -17.94
N ALA A 163 2.42 10.80 -16.75
CA ALA A 163 2.07 11.44 -15.50
C ALA A 163 3.28 12.01 -14.72
N LEU A 164 4.49 11.92 -15.29
CA LEU A 164 5.75 12.27 -14.63
C LEU A 164 5.89 11.60 -13.24
N LEU A 165 5.56 10.32 -13.15
CA LEU A 165 5.73 9.51 -11.95
C LEU A 165 7.01 8.65 -12.04
N PRO A 166 7.58 8.22 -10.90
CA PRO A 166 8.68 7.26 -10.88
C PRO A 166 8.40 6.04 -11.78
N PRO A 167 9.38 5.57 -12.56
CA PRO A 167 10.81 5.93 -12.52
C PRO A 167 11.19 7.15 -13.39
N PHE A 168 10.23 7.87 -13.99
CA PHE A 168 10.50 9.00 -14.90
C PHE A 168 10.69 10.34 -14.18
N SER A 169 10.39 10.37 -12.90
CA SER A 169 10.68 11.47 -11.99
C SER A 169 11.26 10.93 -10.68
N HIS A 170 11.76 11.84 -9.86
CA HIS A 170 12.32 11.58 -8.54
C HIS A 170 11.43 12.22 -7.49
N GLN A 171 11.20 11.50 -6.41
CA GLN A 171 10.30 11.92 -5.34
C GLN A 171 11.04 11.94 -4.01
N ALA A 172 10.67 12.87 -3.15
CA ALA A 172 11.01 12.85 -1.74
C ALA A 172 9.78 13.20 -0.91
N LEU A 173 9.70 12.62 0.27
CA LEU A 173 8.58 12.77 1.18
C LEU A 173 9.08 13.29 2.52
N LEU A 174 8.64 14.49 2.90
CA LEU A 174 8.84 14.99 4.25
C LEU A 174 7.62 14.65 5.09
N CYS A 175 7.80 13.73 6.03
CA CYS A 175 6.75 13.25 6.92
C CYS A 175 6.86 13.93 8.28
N ALA A 176 5.72 14.33 8.85
CA ALA A 176 5.65 14.82 10.22
C ALA A 176 4.49 14.16 10.97
N ASN A 177 4.71 13.85 12.24
CA ASN A 177 3.67 13.38 13.14
C ASN A 177 3.77 13.99 14.53
N ALA A 178 2.59 14.25 15.12
CA ALA A 178 2.44 14.82 16.45
C ALA A 178 1.11 14.41 17.07
N LYS A 179 1.01 14.46 18.40
CA LYS A 179 -0.27 14.24 19.11
C LYS A 179 -1.31 15.34 18.82
N ASN A 180 -0.83 16.52 18.46
CA ASN A 180 -1.68 17.64 18.03
C ASN A 180 -1.62 17.73 16.48
N LYS A 181 -2.78 17.56 15.83
CA LYS A 181 -2.94 17.66 14.38
C LYS A 181 -2.34 18.94 13.80
N GLN A 182 -2.72 20.08 14.36
CA GLN A 182 -2.27 21.40 13.90
C GLN A 182 -0.76 21.54 13.97
N MET A 183 -0.12 20.95 14.99
CA MET A 183 1.33 21.06 15.17
C MET A 183 2.12 20.33 14.08
N ALA A 184 1.66 19.16 13.63
CA ALA A 184 2.28 18.43 12.52
C ALA A 184 2.10 19.19 11.20
N GLU A 185 0.89 19.72 10.97
CA GLU A 185 0.57 20.48 9.77
C GLU A 185 1.35 21.80 9.70
N ASP A 186 1.38 22.59 10.79
CA ASP A 186 2.10 23.86 10.87
C ASP A 186 3.61 23.68 10.64
N PHE A 187 4.21 22.61 11.20
CA PHE A 187 5.61 22.30 10.93
C PHE A 187 5.87 22.09 9.43
N LEU A 188 5.00 21.36 8.74
CA LEU A 188 5.16 21.14 7.31
C LEU A 188 4.85 22.41 6.48
N ARG A 189 3.99 23.31 6.97
CA ARG A 189 3.81 24.64 6.36
C ARG A 189 5.08 25.48 6.49
N GLU A 190 5.73 25.49 7.66
CA GLU A 190 7.03 26.14 7.87
C GLU A 190 8.10 25.54 6.93
N ALA A 191 8.16 24.20 6.87
CA ALA A 191 9.10 23.50 5.99
C ALA A 191 8.86 23.78 4.51
N ALA A 192 7.61 23.81 4.06
CA ALA A 192 7.25 24.17 2.69
C ALA A 192 7.64 25.62 2.35
N GLY A 193 7.50 26.55 3.30
CA GLY A 193 7.98 27.92 3.15
C GLY A 193 9.49 28.00 2.97
N LEU A 194 10.26 27.27 3.79
CA LEU A 194 11.71 27.17 3.66
C LEU A 194 12.13 26.56 2.31
N LEU A 195 11.51 25.44 1.91
CA LEU A 195 11.79 24.78 0.63
C LEU A 195 11.54 25.70 -0.57
N LYS A 196 10.41 26.42 -0.57
CA LYS A 196 10.09 27.41 -1.62
C LYS A 196 11.09 28.57 -1.66
N SER A 197 11.71 28.92 -0.54
CA SER A 197 12.71 30.00 -0.48
C SER A 197 14.06 29.64 -1.11
N ILE A 198 14.32 28.35 -1.37
CA ILE A 198 15.57 27.86 -2.00
C ILE A 198 15.60 28.13 -3.53
N GLN A 199 14.46 28.52 -4.14
CA GLN A 199 14.36 28.97 -5.54
C GLN A 199 14.91 27.97 -6.58
N ILE A 200 14.52 26.70 -6.48
CA ILE A 200 14.79 25.68 -7.50
C ILE A 200 13.46 25.28 -8.14
N ASP A 201 13.08 26.02 -9.19
CA ASP A 201 11.73 25.95 -9.81
C ASP A 201 11.39 24.60 -10.43
N VAL A 202 12.38 23.78 -10.77
CA VAL A 202 12.19 22.44 -11.34
C VAL A 202 11.69 21.42 -10.32
N VAL A 203 11.68 21.76 -9.02
CA VAL A 203 11.17 20.90 -7.95
C VAL A 203 9.77 21.37 -7.55
N GLU A 204 8.78 20.53 -7.84
CA GLU A 204 7.40 20.72 -7.41
C GLU A 204 7.26 20.34 -5.92
N ILE A 205 6.47 21.11 -5.18
CA ILE A 205 6.21 20.90 -3.75
C ILE A 205 4.70 20.87 -3.53
N TRP A 206 4.17 19.76 -3.03
CA TRP A 206 2.75 19.56 -2.78
C TRP A 206 2.44 19.28 -1.31
N GLY A 207 1.38 19.91 -0.82
CA GLY A 207 0.89 19.79 0.54
C GLY A 207 1.19 21.02 1.41
N PRO A 208 1.14 20.88 2.74
CA PRO A 208 0.94 19.62 3.48
C PRO A 208 -0.41 18.96 3.20
N VAL A 209 -0.45 17.63 3.29
CA VAL A 209 -1.68 16.82 3.21
C VAL A 209 -1.67 15.76 4.32
N ALA A 210 -2.86 15.36 4.77
CA ALA A 210 -2.97 14.21 5.66
C ALA A 210 -2.40 12.95 4.97
N ASN A 211 -1.73 12.11 5.75
CA ASN A 211 -1.30 10.79 5.28
C ASN A 211 -2.55 9.90 5.06
N ILE A 212 -2.45 8.87 4.23
CA ILE A 212 -3.52 7.87 3.98
C ILE A 212 -4.06 7.34 5.32
N ILE A 213 -3.15 7.09 6.29
CA ILE A 213 -3.52 6.82 7.67
C ILE A 213 -3.30 8.10 8.48
N GLU A 214 -4.36 8.94 8.57
CA GLU A 214 -4.26 10.24 9.25
C GLU A 214 -3.94 10.11 10.74
N LYS A 215 -4.50 9.12 11.45
CA LYS A 215 -4.28 8.93 12.89
C LYS A 215 -3.89 7.49 13.22
N LYS A 216 -2.76 7.33 13.92
CA LYS A 216 -2.30 6.03 14.43
C LYS A 216 -1.68 6.18 15.81
N SER A 217 -2.14 5.38 16.77
CA SER A 217 -1.61 5.36 18.15
C SER A 217 -1.52 6.76 18.79
N ASP A 218 -2.58 7.56 18.64
CA ASP A 218 -2.70 8.97 19.10
C ASP A 218 -1.80 10.01 18.43
N TYR A 219 -1.09 9.66 17.36
CA TYR A 219 -0.36 10.61 16.53
C TYR A 219 -1.13 10.87 15.23
N TYR A 220 -1.15 12.13 14.81
CA TYR A 220 -1.63 12.56 13.50
C TYR A 220 -0.45 12.62 12.53
N TYR A 221 -0.62 12.10 11.33
CA TYR A 221 0.43 11.95 10.31
C TYR A 221 0.11 12.82 9.10
N PHE A 222 1.07 13.65 8.72
CA PHE A 222 1.01 14.54 7.58
C PHE A 222 2.27 14.41 6.72
N ASN A 223 2.10 14.71 5.44
CA ASN A 223 3.13 14.57 4.43
C ASN A 223 3.25 15.86 3.62
N LEU A 224 4.47 16.16 3.19
CA LEU A 224 4.80 17.14 2.17
C LEU A 224 5.60 16.41 1.07
N TYR A 225 5.09 16.44 -0.16
CA TYR A 225 5.68 15.74 -1.29
C TYR A 225 6.55 16.70 -2.10
N LEU A 226 7.71 16.21 -2.53
CA LEU A 226 8.59 16.90 -3.47
C LEU A 226 8.77 16.01 -4.69
N GLN A 227 8.70 16.58 -5.88
CA GLN A 227 8.91 15.86 -7.13
C GLN A 227 9.73 16.68 -8.13
N SER A 228 10.63 16.02 -8.86
CA SER A 228 11.40 16.66 -9.93
C SER A 228 11.83 15.64 -10.98
N ASN A 229 11.93 16.06 -12.24
CA ASN A 229 12.58 15.28 -13.30
C ASN A 229 14.11 15.40 -13.26
N ASP A 230 14.64 16.30 -12.44
CA ASP A 230 16.08 16.48 -12.21
C ASP A 230 16.44 16.02 -10.78
N ARG A 231 17.07 14.84 -10.70
CA ARG A 231 17.57 14.25 -9.46
C ARG A 231 18.51 15.18 -8.72
N LYS A 232 19.43 15.83 -9.44
CA LYS A 232 20.45 16.69 -8.84
C LYS A 232 19.82 17.92 -8.21
N ALA A 233 18.86 18.54 -8.91
CA ALA A 233 18.11 19.68 -8.40
C ALA A 233 17.33 19.33 -7.14
N LEU A 234 16.65 18.16 -7.11
CA LEU A 234 15.96 17.68 -5.91
C LEU A 234 16.93 17.49 -4.75
N HIS A 235 18.04 16.79 -4.95
CA HIS A 235 19.05 16.59 -3.90
C HIS A 235 19.67 17.90 -3.42
N GLN A 236 19.91 18.86 -4.31
CA GLN A 236 20.41 20.18 -3.94
C GLN A 236 19.41 20.89 -3.03
N MET A 237 18.11 20.92 -3.39
CA MET A 237 17.06 21.49 -2.54
C MET A 237 17.03 20.81 -1.17
N LEU A 238 17.06 19.49 -1.12
CA LEU A 238 17.02 18.73 0.13
C LEU A 238 18.25 18.96 1.01
N SER A 239 19.44 19.09 0.41
CA SER A 239 20.68 19.39 1.13
C SER A 239 20.60 20.78 1.78
N THR A 240 20.23 21.80 1.00
CA THR A 240 20.08 23.17 1.52
C THR A 240 18.97 23.26 2.58
N PHE A 241 17.87 22.54 2.38
CA PHE A 241 16.81 22.42 3.39
C PHE A 241 17.35 21.82 4.70
N ASN A 242 18.12 20.74 4.63
CA ASN A 242 18.69 20.08 5.79
C ASN A 242 19.69 20.97 6.55
N GLU A 243 20.43 21.84 5.85
CA GLU A 243 21.31 22.84 6.48
C GLU A 243 20.53 23.91 7.26
N HIS A 244 19.31 24.23 6.82
CA HIS A 244 18.51 25.33 7.37
C HIS A 244 17.34 24.85 8.24
N ILE A 245 17.16 23.54 8.42
CA ILE A 245 16.04 22.97 9.17
C ILE A 245 15.98 23.46 10.63
N ASP A 246 17.13 23.78 11.23
CA ASP A 246 17.21 24.30 12.60
C ASP A 246 16.60 25.69 12.77
N THR A 247 16.30 26.38 11.67
CA THR A 247 15.57 27.65 11.69
C THR A 247 14.06 27.45 11.93
N LEU A 248 13.54 26.23 11.76
CA LEU A 248 12.12 25.93 11.94
C LEU A 248 11.77 25.82 13.43
N LYS A 249 10.77 26.59 13.86
CA LYS A 249 10.43 26.73 15.30
C LYS A 249 9.82 25.44 15.86
N LEU A 250 9.10 24.70 15.01
CA LEU A 250 8.37 23.50 15.40
C LEU A 250 9.18 22.22 15.26
N LYS A 251 10.43 22.26 14.76
CA LYS A 251 11.28 21.09 14.51
C LYS A 251 11.33 20.12 15.69
N ASN A 252 11.51 20.64 16.90
CA ASN A 252 11.66 19.83 18.12
C ASN A 252 10.33 19.47 18.80
N LYS A 253 9.20 19.95 18.27
CA LYS A 253 7.86 19.70 18.82
C LYS A 253 7.12 18.58 18.07
N VAL A 254 7.64 18.16 16.92
CA VAL A 254 7.08 17.10 16.09
C VAL A 254 8.13 16.01 15.87
N ARG A 255 7.68 14.81 15.54
CA ARG A 255 8.56 13.77 14.99
C ARG A 255 8.50 13.91 13.48
N TRP A 256 9.64 14.05 12.83
CA TRP A 256 9.68 14.17 11.38
C TRP A 256 10.84 13.36 10.80
N TYR A 257 10.72 13.01 9.54
CA TYR A 257 11.77 12.36 8.75
C TYR A 257 11.61 12.71 7.29
N LEU A 258 12.71 12.60 6.54
CA LEU A 258 12.74 12.74 5.10
C LEU A 258 12.97 11.35 4.49
N ASP A 259 12.11 10.95 3.57
CA ASP A 259 12.24 9.73 2.77
C ASP A 259 12.56 10.10 1.32
N ILE A 260 13.59 9.48 0.74
CA ILE A 260 14.08 9.78 -0.61
C ILE A 260 13.80 8.55 -1.48
N ASP A 261 13.21 8.79 -2.65
CA ASP A 261 12.67 7.74 -3.52
C ASP A 261 11.72 6.80 -2.73
N PRO A 262 10.67 7.35 -2.08
CA PRO A 262 9.77 6.56 -1.23
C PRO A 262 9.13 5.41 -2.02
N ILE A 263 9.08 4.25 -1.38
CA ILE A 263 8.53 3.00 -1.95
C ILE A 263 7.08 2.78 -1.49
N GLU A 264 6.69 3.42 -0.38
CA GLU A 264 5.35 3.42 0.22
C GLU A 264 4.91 4.84 0.59
#